data_AF-A0A7Z2VUN9-F1
#
_entry.id   AF-A0A7Z2VUN9-F1
#
_cell.length_a   1.000
_cell.length_b   1.000
_cell.length_c   1.000
_cell.angle_alpha   90.00
_cell.angle_beta   90.00
_cell.angle_gamma   90.00
#
_symmetry.space_group_name_H-M   'P 1'
#
loop_
_entity.id
_entity.type
_entity.pdbx_description
1 polymer ?
#
loop_
_entity_poly.entity_id
_entity_poly.type
_entity_poly.pdbx_seq_one_letter_code
_entity_poly.pdbx_strand_id
1 'polypeptide(L)' 'MNKRPIEQAHDPDLRLSQIAMQRAAKRAYDLARMTGTTIVVSHHGIIEHLTPESSVSNSASNGQKD' A
#
# COMPACT_ATOMS: atom_id res chain seq x y z
N MET A 1 12.44 14.14 -22.83
CA MET A 1 12.04 13.07 -21.89
C MET A 1 11.62 11.85 -22.69
N ASN A 2 12.21 10.69 -22.44
CA ASN A 2 11.83 9.44 -23.08
C ASN A 2 10.42 9.06 -22.59
N LYS A 3 9.45 8.95 -23.50
CA LYS A 3 8.03 8.73 -23.16
C LYS A 3 7.65 7.25 -23.00
N ARG A 4 8.63 6.35 -23.11
CA ARG A 4 8.38 4.92 -23.05
C ARG A 4 8.07 4.49 -21.61
N PRO A 5 7.11 3.56 -21.42
CA PRO A 5 6.84 2.98 -20.11
C PRO A 5 8.11 2.38 -19.50
N ILE A 6 8.24 2.42 -18.17
CA ILE A 6 9.43 1.95 -17.45
C ILE A 6 9.65 0.43 -17.63
N GLU A 7 8.58 -0.29 -17.94
CA GLU A 7 8.55 -1.72 -18.28
C GLU A 7 9.24 -2.02 -19.63
N GLN A 8 9.51 -0.99 -20.43
CA GLN A 8 10.24 -1.09 -21.69
C GLN A 8 11.67 -0.52 -21.57
N ALA A 9 12.13 -0.25 -20.36
CA ALA A 9 13.49 0.21 -20.12
C ALA A 9 14.51 -0.81 -20.66
N HIS A 10 15.57 -0.29 -21.27
CA HIS A 10 16.70 -1.10 -21.71
C HIS A 10 17.39 -1.78 -20.52
N ASP A 11 17.50 -1.03 -19.42
CA ASP A 11 18.01 -1.51 -18.15
C ASP A 11 17.01 -2.49 -17.49
N PRO A 12 17.41 -3.74 -17.20
CA PRO A 12 16.57 -4.73 -16.55
C PRO A 12 16.16 -4.34 -15.12
N ASP A 13 17.00 -3.64 -14.36
CA ASP A 13 16.67 -3.25 -12.99
C ASP A 13 15.54 -2.20 -12.98
N LEU A 14 15.60 -1.25 -13.92
CA LEU A 14 14.51 -0.29 -14.11
C LEU A 14 13.23 -0.99 -14.54
N ARG A 15 13.31 -2.02 -15.38
CA ARG A 15 12.14 -2.80 -15.81
C ARG A 15 11.44 -3.48 -14.63
N LEU A 16 12.21 -3.95 -13.66
CA LEU A 16 11.72 -4.67 -12.48
C LEU A 16 11.35 -3.74 -11.31
N SER A 17 11.64 -2.45 -11.42
CA SER A 17 11.40 -1.46 -10.36
C SER A 17 9.94 -1.40 -9.90
N GLN A 18 8.97 -1.49 -10.82
CA GLN A 18 7.54 -1.50 -10.49
C GLN A 18 7.17 -2.68 -9.58
N ILE A 19 7.65 -3.88 -9.91
CA ILE A 19 7.40 -5.09 -9.12
C ILE A 19 8.08 -4.97 -7.75
N ALA A 20 9.29 -4.43 -7.70
CA ALA A 20 10.00 -4.19 -6.45
C ALA A 20 9.26 -3.20 -5.54
N MET A 21 8.75 -2.10 -6.09
CA MET A 21 7.96 -1.11 -5.36
C MET A 21 6.64 -1.69 -4.83
N GLN A 22 5.94 -2.51 -5.63
CA GLN A 22 4.72 -3.20 -5.17
C GLN A 22 4.99 -4.12 -3.98
N ARG A 23 6.10 -4.88 -4.02
CA ARG A 23 6.53 -5.73 -2.90
C ARG A 23 6.87 -4.90 -1.66
N ALA A 24 7.56 -3.78 -1.83
CA ALA A 24 7.89 -2.88 -0.74
C ALA A 24 6.63 -2.27 -0.10
N ALA A 25 5.69 -1.78 -0.92
CA ALA A 25 4.42 -1.25 -0.46
C ALA A 25 3.61 -2.28 0.33
N LYS A 26 3.53 -3.53 -0.18
CA LYS A 26 2.86 -4.62 0.53
C LYS A 26 3.49 -4.88 1.90
N ARG A 27 4.83 -4.98 1.97
CA ARG A 27 5.54 -5.20 3.24
C ARG A 27 5.34 -4.05 4.22
N ALA A 28 5.36 -2.81 3.75
CA ALA A 28 5.12 -1.64 4.58
C ALA A 28 3.70 -1.69 5.18
N TYR A 29 2.69 -2.06 4.38
CA TYR A 29 1.31 -2.21 4.86
C TYR A 29 1.16 -3.34 5.89
N ASP A 30 1.77 -4.49 5.62
CA ASP A 30 1.76 -5.62 6.56
C ASP A 30 2.43 -5.24 7.91
N LEU A 31 3.57 -4.54 7.87
CA LEU A 31 4.28 -4.06 9.06
C LEU A 31 3.47 -3.01 9.82
N ALA A 32 2.87 -2.06 9.11
CA ALA A 32 2.06 -1.01 9.69
C ALA A 32 0.84 -1.60 10.43
N ARG A 33 0.19 -2.61 9.82
CA ARG A 33 -0.88 -3.37 10.45
C ARG A 33 -0.42 -4.09 11.72
N MET A 34 0.74 -4.75 11.68
CA MET A 34 1.28 -5.49 12.84
C MET A 34 1.66 -4.58 14.01
N THR A 35 2.10 -3.36 13.72
CA THR A 35 2.61 -2.41 14.72
C THR A 35 1.58 -1.37 15.15
N GLY A 36 0.39 -1.38 14.53
CA GLY A 36 -0.64 -0.37 14.78
C GLY A 36 -0.22 1.03 14.33
N THR A 37 0.61 1.13 13.30
CA THR A 37 1.10 2.42 12.77
C THR A 37 0.37 2.81 11.49
N THR A 38 0.31 4.11 11.23
CA THR A 38 -0.29 4.69 10.02
C THR A 38 0.78 4.88 8.94
N ILE A 39 0.44 4.57 7.69
CA ILE A 39 1.26 4.93 6.53
C ILE A 39 0.86 6.32 6.06
N VAL A 40 1.84 7.20 5.88
CA VAL A 40 1.64 8.54 5.31
C VAL A 40 2.15 8.55 3.87
N VAL A 41 1.26 8.85 2.92
CA VAL A 41 1.59 8.94 1.49
C VAL A 41 1.53 10.41 1.07
N SER A 42 2.57 10.89 0.39
CA SER A 42 2.55 12.20 -0.27
C SER A 42 2.54 12.00 -1.78
N HIS A 43 1.52 12.54 -2.45
CA HIS A 43 1.46 12.55 -3.91
C HIS A 43 0.78 13.81 -4.41
N HIS A 44 1.35 14.45 -5.43
CA HIS A 44 0.84 15.71 -6.01
C HIS A 44 0.60 16.82 -4.96
N GLY A 45 1.42 16.86 -3.89
CA GLY A 45 1.27 17.82 -2.79
C GLY A 45 0.14 17.49 -1.80
N ILE A 46 -0.59 16.40 -2.01
CA ILE A 46 -1.61 15.88 -1.10
C ILE A 46 -0.93 14.92 -0.12
N ILE A 47 -1.30 15.03 1.16
CA ILE A 47 -0.91 14.07 2.20
C ILE A 47 -2.12 13.20 2.54
N GLU A 48 -1.96 11.89 2.39
CA GLU A 48 -2.96 10.89 2.74
C GLU A 48 -2.46 10.01 3.87
N HIS A 49 -3.35 9.68 4.80
CA HIS A 49 -3.07 8.80 5.92
C HIS A 49 -3.83 7.49 5.71
N LEU A 50 -3.09 6.40 5.55
CA LEU A 50 -3.62 5.06 5.38
C LEU A 50 -3.41 4.30 6.69
N THR A 51 -4.49 4.06 7.43
CA THR A 51 -4.46 3.20 8.61
C THR A 51 -4.81 1.80 8.17
N PRO A 52 -3.89 0.83 8.26
CA PRO A 52 -4.20 -0.54 7.90
C PRO A 52 -5.27 -1.10 8.82
N GLU A 53 -6.38 -1.57 8.25
CA GLU A 53 -7.41 -2.28 9.01
C GLU A 53 -6.76 -3.44 9.76
N SER A 54 -6.85 -3.41 11.09
CA SER A 54 -6.42 -4.51 11.91
C SER A 54 -7.31 -5.71 11.57
N SER A 55 -6.71 -6.88 11.35
CA SER A 55 -7.45 -8.10 11.02
C SER A 55 -8.24 -8.68 12.21
N VAL A 56 -8.64 -7.84 13.18
CA VAL A 56 -9.74 -8.15 14.08
C VAL A 56 -11.02 -7.77 13.34
N SER A 57 -11.44 -8.66 12.45
CA SER A 57 -12.83 -8.80 12.09
C SER A 57 -13.61 -9.08 13.37
N ASN A 58 -14.06 -8.04 14.05
CA ASN A 58 -15.11 -8.19 15.05
C ASN A 58 -16.39 -8.45 14.26
N SER A 59 -16.62 -9.72 13.93
CA SER A 59 -17.95 -10.23 13.65
C SER A 59 -18.77 -10.15 14.94
N ALA A 60 -19.12 -8.93 15.36
CA ALA A 60 -20.07 -8.69 16.42
C ALA A 60 -21.47 -8.65 15.78
N SER A 61 -22.07 -9.84 15.76
CA SER A 61 -23.48 -10.08 16.07
C SER A 61 -24.49 -9.03 15.59
N ASN A 62 -25.13 -9.33 14.47
CA ASN A 62 -26.45 -8.82 14.15
C ASN A 62 -27.43 -9.34 15.22
N GLY A 63 -27.81 -8.50 16.17
CA GLY A 63 -28.72 -8.84 17.26
C GLY A 63 -29.09 -7.65 18.13
N GLN A 64 -30.13 -6.91 17.74
CA GLN A 64 -31.15 -6.26 18.59
C GLN A 64 -32.19 -5.61 17.63
N LYS A 65 -33.36 -6.20 17.37
CA LYS A 65 -34.65 -6.05 18.10
C LYS A 65 -35.09 -4.59 18.29
N ASP A 66 -36.17 -4.21 17.59
CA ASP A 66 -37.48 -3.89 18.17
C ASP A 66 -38.60 -4.33 17.21
#